data_AF-A0A496XF15-F1
#
_entry.id   AF-A0A496XF15-F1
#
_cell.length_a   1.000
_cell.length_b   1.000
_cell.length_c   1.000
_cell.angle_alpha   90.00
_cell.angle_beta   90.00
_cell.angle_gamma   90.00
#
_symmetry.space_group_name_H-M   'P 1'
#
loop_
_entity.id
_entity.type
_entity.pdbx_description
1 polymer ?
#
loop_
_entity_poly.entity_id
_entity_poly.type
_entity_poly.pdbx_seq_one_letter_code
_entity_poly.pdbx_strand_id
1 'polypeptide(L)'
;MMQEKIKKLPKWAQELIQDIGRERDSAIDALNQFTDSQTESCIWHEKWPCTGEGGKRGPVPKRRYIQDYKMDFEFEGVHLTVLLREDSGIDLSYSSVDRHHGDVALVPRSFQQVYLVSKKHMRGS
;
A
#
# COMPACT_ATOMS: atom_id res chain seq x y z
N MET A 1 7.35 -25.15 -25.40
CA MET A 1 6.60 -26.24 -24.75
C MET A 1 5.10 -25.94 -24.55
N MET A 2 4.68 -24.78 -24.01
CA MET A 2 3.24 -24.49 -23.81
C MET A 2 2.49 -24.17 -25.11
N GLN A 3 3.13 -23.42 -26.01
CA GLN A 3 2.62 -23.08 -27.35
C GLN A 3 2.29 -24.32 -28.22
N GLU A 4 3.11 -25.37 -28.16
CA GLU A 4 2.86 -26.61 -28.92
C GLU A 4 1.68 -27.44 -28.38
N LYS A 5 1.42 -27.36 -27.07
CA LYS A 5 0.24 -28.00 -26.46
C LYS A 5 -1.05 -27.26 -26.82
N ILE A 6 -1.02 -25.92 -26.87
CA ILE A 6 -2.16 -25.09 -27.27
C ILE A 6 -2.55 -25.34 -28.73
N LYS A 7 -1.57 -25.48 -29.65
CA LYS A 7 -1.83 -25.77 -31.06
C LYS A 7 -2.54 -27.11 -31.32
N LYS A 8 -2.47 -28.05 -30.38
CA LYS A 8 -3.15 -29.35 -30.46
C LYS A 8 -4.59 -29.33 -29.93
N LEU A 9 -5.04 -28.21 -29.34
CA LEU A 9 -6.40 -28.07 -28.84
C LEU A 9 -7.39 -27.83 -29.98
N PRO A 10 -8.68 -28.14 -29.78
CA PRO A 10 -9.74 -27.71 -30.68
C PRO A 10 -9.72 -26.20 -30.90
N LYS A 11 -10.11 -25.75 -32.09
CA LYS A 11 -10.02 -24.33 -32.49
C LYS A 11 -10.74 -23.38 -31.52
N TRP A 12 -11.93 -23.77 -31.05
CA TRP A 12 -12.71 -23.02 -30.06
C TRP A 12 -11.94 -22.80 -28.75
N ALA A 13 -11.13 -23.77 -28.32
CA ALA A 13 -10.35 -23.68 -27.10
C ALA A 13 -9.11 -22.80 -27.29
N GLN A 14 -8.52 -22.79 -28.50
CA GLN A 14 -7.42 -21.87 -28.83
C GLN A 14 -7.91 -20.42 -28.88
N GLU A 15 -9.06 -20.18 -29.48
CA GLU A 15 -9.72 -18.86 -29.53
C GLU A 15 -10.06 -18.38 -28.12
N LEU A 16 -10.70 -19.22 -27.30
CA LEU A 16 -11.00 -18.90 -25.90
C LEU A 16 -9.75 -18.52 -25.09
N ILE A 17 -8.65 -19.27 -25.25
CA ILE A 17 -7.38 -18.96 -24.55
C ILE A 17 -6.82 -17.60 -25.00
N GLN A 18 -6.92 -17.28 -26.29
CA GLN A 18 -6.48 -15.99 -26.81
C GLN A 18 -7.34 -14.86 -26.27
N ASP A 19 -8.66 -15.04 -26.23
CA ASP A 19 -9.60 -14.04 -25.74
C ASP A 19 -9.41 -13.78 -24.24
N ILE A 20 -9.26 -14.83 -23.42
CA ILE A 20 -8.90 -14.69 -21.99
C ILE A 20 -7.57 -13.93 -21.83
N GLY A 21 -6.59 -14.20 -22.70
CA GLY A 21 -5.32 -13.46 -22.70
C GLY A 21 -5.51 -11.96 -22.96
N ARG A 22 -6.31 -11.61 -23.96
CA ARG A 22 -6.61 -10.22 -24.31
C ARG A 22 -7.44 -9.50 -23.25
N GLU A 23 -8.42 -10.18 -22.66
CA GLU A 23 -9.24 -9.65 -21.57
C GLU A 23 -8.38 -9.37 -20.34
N ARG A 24 -7.49 -10.29 -19.98
CA ARG A 24 -6.52 -10.08 -18.90
C ARG A 24 -5.66 -8.85 -19.16
N ASP A 25 -5.07 -8.75 -20.35
CA ASP A 25 -4.18 -7.65 -20.69
C ASP A 25 -4.94 -6.31 -20.66
N SER A 26 -6.17 -6.28 -21.18
CA SER A 26 -7.04 -5.10 -21.14
C SER A 26 -7.43 -4.71 -19.70
N ALA A 27 -7.71 -5.69 -18.83
CA ALA A 27 -8.01 -5.46 -17.43
C ALA A 27 -6.81 -4.91 -16.66
N ILE A 28 -5.59 -5.40 -16.97
CA ILE A 28 -4.35 -4.88 -16.41
C ILE A 28 -4.15 -3.43 -16.84
N ASP A 29 -4.31 -3.12 -18.13
CA ASP A 29 -4.17 -1.76 -18.67
C ASP A 29 -5.17 -0.79 -18.04
N ALA A 30 -6.45 -1.20 -17.93
CA ALA A 30 -7.49 -0.39 -17.30
C ALA A 30 -7.20 -0.14 -15.80
N LEU A 31 -6.75 -1.16 -15.06
CA LEU A 31 -6.37 -1.02 -13.66
C LEU A 31 -5.17 -0.08 -13.49
N ASN A 32 -4.20 -0.16 -14.40
CA ASN A 32 -3.04 0.72 -14.39
C ASN A 32 -3.45 2.15 -14.68
N GLN A 33 -4.25 2.39 -15.72
CA GLN A 33 -4.77 3.72 -16.04
C GLN A 33 -5.57 4.31 -14.88
N PHE A 34 -6.41 3.52 -14.21
CA PHE A 34 -7.11 3.97 -13.00
C PHE A 34 -6.16 4.32 -11.85
N THR A 35 -5.12 3.52 -11.63
CA THR A 35 -4.14 3.77 -10.56
C THR A 35 -3.27 4.99 -10.86
N ASP A 36 -2.86 5.15 -12.12
CA ASP A 36 -1.97 6.22 -12.56
C ASP A 36 -2.71 7.55 -12.76
N SER A 37 -4.04 7.51 -12.96
CA SER A 37 -4.91 8.70 -13.04
C SER A 37 -5.33 9.25 -11.67
N GLN A 38 -4.83 8.68 -10.57
CA GLN A 38 -5.06 9.24 -9.25
C GLN A 38 -4.46 10.65 -9.17
N THR A 39 -5.24 11.59 -8.65
CA THR A 39 -4.73 12.93 -8.28
C THR A 39 -3.62 12.76 -7.26
N GLU A 40 -2.52 13.50 -7.39
CA GLU A 40 -1.46 13.46 -6.39
C GLU A 40 -1.97 13.98 -5.04
N SER A 41 -1.50 13.37 -3.96
CA SER A 41 -1.80 13.76 -2.58
C SER A 41 -0.52 13.72 -1.74
N CYS A 42 -0.50 14.52 -0.68
CA CYS A 42 0.57 14.51 0.32
C CYS A 42 0.66 13.17 1.07
N ILE A 43 -0.41 12.36 1.03
CA ILE A 43 -0.43 11.00 1.60
C ILE A 43 -0.37 10.00 0.45
N TRP A 44 0.64 9.12 0.49
CA TRP A 44 0.76 8.02 -0.45
C TRP A 44 1.45 6.82 0.19
N HIS A 45 1.23 5.64 -0.40
CA HIS A 45 2.05 4.47 -0.13
C HIS A 45 2.72 3.98 -1.41
N GLU A 46 4.00 3.64 -1.33
CA GLU A 46 4.75 3.08 -2.45
C GLU A 46 4.83 1.56 -2.32
N LYS A 47 4.51 0.88 -3.42
CA LYS A 47 4.66 -0.56 -3.54
C LYS A 47 5.52 -0.86 -4.75
N TRP A 48 6.18 -2.01 -4.73
CA TRP A 48 7.01 -2.49 -5.83
C TRP A 48 6.42 -3.79 -6.43
N PRO A 49 5.22 -3.74 -7.03
CA PRO A 49 4.64 -4.92 -7.67
C PRO A 49 5.38 -5.32 -8.94
N CYS A 50 5.44 -6.62 -9.21
CA CYS A 50 5.89 -7.16 -10.50
C CYS A 50 4.69 -7.23 -11.46
N THR A 51 4.33 -6.11 -12.10
CA THR A 51 3.16 -6.01 -12.98
C THR A 51 3.42 -6.47 -14.41
N GLY A 52 4.69 -6.50 -14.84
CA GLY A 52 5.06 -6.82 -16.22
C GLY A 52 4.89 -5.66 -17.21
N GLU A 53 4.48 -4.48 -16.74
CA GLU A 53 4.31 -3.28 -17.57
C GLU A 53 5.60 -2.89 -18.31
N GLY A 54 5.45 -2.39 -19.53
CA GLY A 54 6.55 -1.95 -20.38
C GLY A 54 7.55 -3.06 -20.74
N GLY A 55 7.15 -4.34 -20.62
CA GLY A 55 8.03 -5.49 -20.86
C GLY A 55 9.07 -5.72 -19.78
N LYS A 56 8.98 -5.03 -18.63
CA LYS A 56 9.94 -5.18 -17.53
C LYS A 56 9.65 -6.46 -16.75
N ARG A 57 10.67 -7.32 -16.64
CA ARG A 57 10.67 -8.48 -15.72
C ARG A 57 11.24 -8.06 -14.37
N GLY A 58 10.46 -7.36 -13.57
CA GLY A 58 10.89 -6.96 -12.23
C GLY A 58 9.88 -6.06 -11.51
N PRO A 59 10.15 -5.75 -10.24
CA PRO A 59 9.33 -4.83 -9.46
C PRO A 59 9.34 -3.44 -10.09
N VAL A 60 8.16 -2.83 -10.24
CA VAL A 60 8.03 -1.44 -10.71
C VAL A 60 7.50 -0.61 -9.55
N PRO A 61 8.12 0.53 -9.20
CA PRO A 61 7.60 1.39 -8.14
C PRO A 61 6.28 1.99 -8.58
N LYS A 62 5.23 1.76 -7.79
CA LYS A 62 3.93 2.39 -7.95
C LYS A 62 3.54 3.09 -6.66
N ARG A 63 3.29 4.39 -6.75
CA ARG A 63 2.65 5.16 -5.69
C ARG A 63 1.13 5.04 -5.83
N ARG A 64 0.46 4.88 -4.70
CA ARG A 64 -0.98 5.07 -4.62
C ARG A 64 -1.26 6.20 -3.64
N TYR A 65 -2.00 7.18 -4.12
CA TYR A 65 -2.33 8.38 -3.37
C TYR A 65 -3.60 8.15 -2.56
N ILE A 66 -3.60 8.66 -1.33
CA ILE A 66 -4.76 8.66 -0.44
C ILE A 66 -5.25 10.11 -0.38
N GLN A 67 -6.46 10.35 -0.88
CA GLN A 67 -7.08 11.68 -0.90
C GLN A 67 -7.63 12.03 0.48
N ASP A 68 -6.72 12.35 1.40
CA ASP A 68 -7.06 12.72 2.77
C ASP A 68 -6.02 13.71 3.31
N TYR A 69 -6.33 14.34 4.44
CA TYR A 69 -5.45 15.22 5.21
C TYR A 69 -5.19 14.68 6.62
N LYS A 70 -5.87 13.60 7.03
CA LYS A 70 -5.70 12.94 8.32
C LYS A 70 -5.49 11.43 8.15
N MET A 71 -4.55 10.87 8.91
CA MET A 71 -4.41 9.42 9.07
C MET A 71 -4.44 9.04 10.54
N ASP A 72 -5.25 8.04 10.87
CA ASP A 72 -5.25 7.41 12.19
C ASP A 72 -4.66 6.01 12.07
N PHE A 73 -3.74 5.68 12.99
CA PHE A 73 -3.07 4.40 13.09
C PHE A 73 -3.31 3.81 14.47
N GLU A 74 -3.84 2.59 14.54
CA GLU A 74 -3.98 1.84 15.79
C GLU A 74 -3.14 0.57 15.74
N PHE A 75 -2.24 0.40 16.70
CA PHE A 75 -1.39 -0.78 16.79
C PHE A 75 -0.94 -1.04 18.23
N GLU A 76 -1.14 -2.27 18.72
CA GLU A 76 -0.65 -2.74 20.04
C GLU A 76 -0.98 -1.78 21.20
N GLY A 77 -2.20 -1.22 21.20
CA GLY A 77 -2.71 -0.30 22.22
C GLY A 77 -2.26 1.16 22.09
N VAL A 78 -1.55 1.50 21.01
CA VAL A 78 -1.18 2.88 20.65
C VAL A 78 -2.09 3.36 19.53
N HIS A 79 -2.65 4.55 19.69
CA HIS A 79 -3.35 5.30 18.65
C HIS A 79 -2.51 6.52 18.26
N LEU A 80 -2.11 6.63 17.00
CA LEU A 80 -1.37 7.75 16.41
C LEU A 80 -2.23 8.41 15.34
N THR A 81 -2.45 9.70 15.49
CA THR A 81 -3.03 10.56 14.47
C THR A 81 -1.93 11.40 13.82
N VAL A 82 -1.85 11.35 12.49
CA VAL A 82 -1.04 12.23 11.65
C VAL A 82 -1.99 13.18 10.93
N LEU A 83 -1.88 14.47 11.18
CA LEU A 83 -2.71 15.50 10.57
C LEU A 83 -1.83 16.44 9.74
N LEU A 84 -2.14 16.57 8.46
CA LEU A 84 -1.51 17.52 7.56
C LEU A 84 -2.28 18.82 7.64
N ARG A 85 -1.62 19.90 8.07
CA ARG A 85 -2.18 21.25 8.05
C ARG A 85 -1.55 22.01 6.89
N GLU A 86 -2.40 22.64 6.08
CA GLU A 86 -1.98 23.33 4.85
C GLU A 86 -0.86 24.36 5.10
N ASP A 87 -0.87 25.04 6.26
CA ASP A 87 0.01 26.18 6.52
C ASP A 87 1.05 25.97 7.63
N SER A 88 1.04 24.85 8.36
CA SER A 88 1.80 24.74 9.62
C SER A 88 2.61 23.45 9.78
N GLY A 89 2.57 22.54 8.80
CA GLY A 89 3.33 21.30 8.80
C GLY A 89 2.51 20.08 9.23
N ILE A 90 3.17 19.13 9.90
CA ILE A 90 2.59 17.82 10.24
C ILE A 90 2.39 17.75 11.76
N ASP A 91 1.14 17.63 12.18
CA ASP A 91 0.79 17.39 13.57
C ASP A 91 0.80 15.89 13.86
N LEU A 92 1.54 15.50 14.90
CA LEU A 92 1.54 14.13 15.43
C LEU A 92 0.86 14.14 16.80
N SER A 93 -0.29 13.48 16.91
CA SER A 93 -0.98 13.27 18.19
C SER A 93 -0.99 11.78 18.50
N TYR A 94 -0.67 11.40 19.73
CA TYR A 94 -0.69 10.00 20.14
C TYR A 94 -1.37 9.83 21.49
N SER A 95 -2.11 8.72 21.61
CA SER A 95 -2.90 8.37 22.79
C SER A 95 -2.96 6.86 22.93
N SER A 96 -3.41 6.37 24.10
CA SER A 96 -3.75 4.96 24.21
C SER A 96 -5.13 4.71 23.60
N VAL A 97 -5.28 3.58 22.92
CA VAL A 97 -6.57 3.14 22.33
C VAL A 97 -7.63 2.99 23.42
N ASP A 98 -7.24 2.57 24.63
CA ASP A 98 -8.13 2.43 25.77
C ASP A 98 -7.75 3.36 26.92
N ARG A 99 -8.76 4.03 27.52
CA ARG A 99 -8.57 4.85 28.73
C ARG A 99 -7.99 4.07 29.92
N HIS A 100 -8.05 2.74 29.87
CA HIS A 100 -7.53 1.83 30.90
C HIS A 100 -6.13 1.25 30.59
N HIS A 101 -5.57 1.47 29.40
CA HIS A 101 -4.33 0.80 28.96
C HIS A 101 -3.02 1.56 29.24
N GLY A 102 -3.07 2.54 30.14
CA GLY A 102 -1.90 3.28 30.61
C GLY A 102 -1.35 4.25 29.56
N ASP A 103 -0.37 5.06 29.95
CA ASP A 103 0.16 6.07 29.04
C ASP A 103 0.94 5.43 27.87
N VAL A 104 0.98 6.15 26.75
CA VAL A 104 1.92 5.87 25.65
C VAL A 104 3.24 6.56 25.96
N ALA A 105 4.34 5.85 25.72
CA ALA A 105 5.68 6.41 25.83
C ALA A 105 6.23 6.75 24.44
N LEU A 106 6.87 7.91 24.33
CA LEU A 106 7.68 8.29 23.18
C LEU A 106 9.14 7.94 23.46
N VAL A 107 9.69 7.05 22.66
CA VAL A 107 11.08 6.58 22.77
C VAL A 107 11.88 7.12 21.58
N PRO A 108 12.81 8.07 21.76
CA PRO A 108 13.64 8.55 20.67
C PRO A 108 14.59 7.45 20.19
N ARG A 109 14.85 7.40 18.88
CA ARG A 109 15.79 6.51 18.21
C ARG A 109 16.80 7.32 17.39
N SER A 110 17.82 6.65 16.84
CA SER A 110 18.79 7.27 15.94
C SER A 110 18.13 7.82 14.66
N PHE A 111 18.80 8.75 13.98
CA PHE A 111 18.35 9.31 12.69
C PHE A 111 16.96 9.98 12.72
N GLN A 112 16.67 10.79 13.74
CA GLN A 112 15.42 11.55 13.87
C GLN A 112 14.15 10.68 13.90
N GLN A 113 14.29 9.44 14.37
CA GLN A 113 13.18 8.51 14.51
C GLN A 113 12.62 8.53 15.93
N VAL A 114 11.31 8.31 16.06
CA VAL A 114 10.64 8.09 17.34
C VAL A 114 9.87 6.79 17.29
N TYR A 115 9.80 6.10 18.41
CA TYR A 115 9.04 4.87 18.58
C TYR A 115 7.98 5.09 19.66
N LEU A 116 6.71 4.88 19.28
CA LEU A 116 5.59 4.97 20.21
C LEU A 116 5.23 3.57 20.70
N VAL A 117 5.12 3.42 22.01
CA VAL A 117 4.82 2.12 22.64
C VAL A 117 3.90 2.30 23.84
N SER A 118 2.95 1.38 24.01
CA SER A 118 2.17 1.32 25.25
C SER A 118 3.09 0.97 26.44
N LYS A 119 3.00 1.72 27.55
CA LYS A 119 3.80 1.44 28.76
C LYS A 119 3.63 0.02 29.31
N LYS A 120 2.50 -0.64 29.05
CA LYS A 120 2.28 -2.04 29.42
C LYS A 120 3.34 -2.96 28.78
N HIS A 121 3.65 -2.72 27.51
CA HIS A 121 4.64 -3.50 26.75
C HIS A 121 6.08 -3.18 27.14
N MET A 122 6.36 -2.04 27.78
CA MET A 122 7.70 -1.72 28.30
C MET A 122 8.04 -2.44 29.60
N ARG A 123 7.05 -2.92 30.35
CA ARG A 123 7.26 -3.56 31.67
C ARG A 123 7.47 -5.09 31.58
N GLY A 124 7.41 -5.66 30.38
CA GLY A 124 7.47 -7.11 30.14
C GLY A 124 8.67 -7.58 29.30
N SER A 125 9.66 -6.73 29.06
CA SER A 125 10.90 -7.03 28.32
C SER A 125 12.12 -7.11 29.23
#